data_AF-A0A2R5LHH3-F1
#
_entry.id   AF-A0A2R5LHH3-F1
#
_cell.length_a   1.000
_cell.length_b   1.000
_cell.length_c   1.000
_cell.angle_alpha   90.00
_cell.angle_beta   90.00
_cell.angle_gamma   90.00
#
_symmetry.space_group_name_H-M   'P 1'
#
loop_
_entity.id
_entity.type
_entity.pdbx_description
1 polymer ?
#
loop_
_entity_poly.entity_id
_entity_poly.type
_entity_poly.pdbx_seq_one_letter_code
_entity_poly.pdbx_strand_id
1 'polypeptide(L)'
;TGAIAFASPDRVPKGAVLLTRQQALEHHWELISKWKPTSEMFPLRAGSGISASAVGISSMIIHSMFRKHYRLQSFARASTYLPSVALPMIGAFLSQHLVASDIILLNTRCTACLQSKGIAQQLFFGLLYPVVTGPALCITFALRYNTYALPPLKTHYGSIIQDALMTVKKRSATIVTIFGLQAAVAFLLLHMQMRSVLKLHSRHYLGE
;
A
#
# COMPACT_ATOMS: atom_id res chain seq x y z
N THR A 1 5.57 -4.69 34.25
CA THR A 1 5.23 -3.84 33.08
C THR A 1 3.71 -3.84 32.96
N GLY A 2 3.08 -2.67 32.84
CA GLY A 2 1.61 -2.54 32.86
C GLY A 2 0.96 -2.83 31.50
N ALA A 3 -0.30 -3.25 31.50
CA ALA A 3 -1.09 -3.44 30.30
C ALA A 3 -1.60 -2.08 29.77
N ILE A 4 -1.47 -1.85 28.46
CA ILE A 4 -2.05 -0.69 27.78
C ILE A 4 -3.43 -1.09 27.26
N ALA A 5 -4.46 -0.36 27.69
CA ALA A 5 -5.83 -0.55 27.22
C ALA A 5 -6.50 0.81 27.00
N PHE A 6 -7.41 0.88 26.02
CA PHE A 6 -8.23 2.07 25.83
C PHE A 6 -9.31 2.15 26.91
N ALA A 7 -9.38 3.29 27.59
CA ALA A 7 -10.41 3.60 28.57
C ALA A 7 -11.07 4.95 28.24
N SER A 8 -12.37 5.07 28.51
CA SER A 8 -13.05 6.37 28.56
C SER A 8 -12.41 7.19 29.70
N PRO A 9 -12.29 8.53 29.58
CA PRO A 9 -11.73 9.38 30.65
C PRO A 9 -12.34 9.11 32.03
N ASP A 10 -13.63 8.76 32.06
CA ASP A 10 -14.39 8.49 33.29
C ASP A 10 -14.19 7.08 33.87
N ARG A 11 -13.48 6.17 33.16
CA ARG A 11 -13.28 4.76 33.54
C ARG A 11 -11.80 4.36 33.60
N VAL A 12 -10.94 5.30 33.98
CA VAL A 12 -9.50 5.07 34.12
C VAL A 12 -9.23 4.44 35.50
N PRO A 13 -8.61 3.24 35.58
CA PRO A 13 -8.30 2.62 36.86
C PRO A 13 -7.28 3.45 37.66
N LYS A 14 -7.39 3.44 38.99
CA LYS A 14 -6.50 4.20 39.89
C LYS A 14 -5.05 3.73 39.67
N GLY A 15 -4.17 4.65 39.28
CA GLY A 15 -2.75 4.36 38.98
C GLY A 15 -2.42 4.16 37.50
N ALA A 16 -3.39 4.25 36.58
CA ALA A 16 -3.10 4.25 35.15
C ALA A 16 -2.55 5.61 34.69
N VAL A 17 -1.49 5.57 33.88
CA VAL A 17 -0.94 6.74 33.20
C VAL A 17 -1.70 6.96 31.91
N LEU A 18 -2.30 8.14 31.75
CA LEU A 18 -2.93 8.54 30.50
C LEU A 18 -1.86 8.74 29.44
N LEU A 19 -1.86 7.88 28.43
CA LEU A 19 -0.97 7.96 27.29
C LEU A 19 -1.73 8.49 26.07
N THR A 20 -1.10 9.41 25.34
CA THR A 20 -1.59 9.78 24.01
C THR A 20 -1.39 8.62 23.04
N ARG A 21 -2.14 8.61 21.93
CA ARG A 21 -2.03 7.59 20.88
C ARG A 21 -0.58 7.43 20.38
N GLN A 22 0.15 8.54 20.23
CA GLN A 22 1.54 8.52 19.79
C GLN A 22 2.47 7.89 20.83
N GLN A 23 2.32 8.26 22.11
CA GLN A 23 3.12 7.66 23.19
C GLN A 23 2.83 6.15 23.34
N ALA A 24 1.57 5.73 23.17
CA ALA A 24 1.22 4.31 23.17
C ALA A 24 1.88 3.57 21.99
N LEU A 25 1.85 4.15 20.79
CA LEU A 25 2.52 3.59 19.61
C LEU A 25 4.03 3.46 19.80
N GLU A 26 4.68 4.50 20.32
CA GLU A 26 6.13 4.52 20.56
C GLU A 26 6.52 3.44 21.57
N HIS A 27 5.74 3.28 22.65
CA HIS A 27 5.96 2.21 23.62
C HIS A 27 5.84 0.82 23.00
N HIS A 28 4.81 0.60 22.16
CA HIS A 28 4.66 -0.67 21.46
C HIS A 28 5.79 -0.93 20.46
N TRP A 29 6.25 0.09 19.73
CA TRP A 29 7.38 -0.05 18.81
C TRP A 29 8.69 -0.34 19.54
N GLU A 30 8.91 0.28 20.70
CA GLU A 30 10.06 -0.02 21.55
C GLU A 30 10.02 -1.49 22.02
N LEU A 31 8.86 -1.96 22.47
CA LEU A 31 8.65 -3.35 22.87
C LEU A 31 8.89 -4.32 21.72
N ILE A 32 8.33 -4.03 20.55
CA ILE A 32 8.52 -4.81 19.32
C ILE A 32 9.99 -4.83 18.91
N SER A 33 10.73 -3.73 19.08
CA SER A 33 12.15 -3.62 18.72
C SER A 33 13.06 -4.46 19.61
N LYS A 34 12.75 -4.57 20.90
CA LYS A 34 13.50 -5.35 21.90
C LYS A 34 13.10 -6.84 21.94
N TRP A 35 11.99 -7.22 21.30
CA TRP A 35 11.48 -8.60 21.30
C TRP A 35 12.48 -9.61 20.73
N LYS A 36 12.66 -10.73 21.45
CA LYS A 36 13.41 -11.91 20.99
C LYS A 36 12.50 -13.15 21.01
N PRO A 37 12.47 -13.97 19.95
CA PRO A 37 13.25 -13.87 18.72
C PRO A 37 12.70 -12.83 17.72
N THR A 38 13.60 -12.19 16.96
CA THR A 38 13.25 -11.13 15.99
C THR A 38 12.42 -11.63 14.80
N SER A 39 12.49 -12.93 14.49
CA SER A 39 11.73 -13.56 13.42
C SER A 39 10.21 -13.46 13.62
N GLU A 40 9.74 -13.48 14.87
CA GLU A 40 8.30 -13.39 15.18
C GLU A 40 7.73 -12.00 14.87
N MET A 41 8.56 -10.96 14.96
CA MET A 41 8.16 -9.57 14.74
C MET A 41 8.55 -9.05 13.36
N PHE A 42 9.16 -9.88 12.52
CA PHE A 42 9.56 -9.51 11.16
C PHE A 42 8.41 -8.93 10.31
N PRO A 43 7.19 -9.50 10.29
CA PRO A 43 6.08 -8.97 9.49
C PRO A 43 5.64 -7.56 9.91
N LEU A 44 5.80 -7.22 11.19
CA LEU A 44 5.50 -5.89 11.73
C LEU A 44 6.57 -4.88 11.31
N ARG A 45 7.86 -5.25 11.39
CA ARG A 45 8.96 -4.35 11.05
C ARG A 45 9.11 -4.13 9.54
N ALA A 46 9.05 -5.21 8.75
CA ALA A 46 9.32 -5.17 7.31
C ALA A 46 8.04 -5.05 6.45
N GLY A 47 6.84 -5.20 7.03
CA GLY A 47 5.58 -5.29 6.28
C GLY A 47 5.32 -4.08 5.36
N SER A 48 5.55 -2.86 5.85
CA SER A 48 5.41 -1.65 5.03
C SER A 48 6.39 -1.62 3.86
N GLY A 49 7.62 -2.08 4.06
CA GLY A 49 8.63 -2.17 3.00
C GLY A 49 8.28 -3.21 1.93
N ILE A 50 7.77 -4.37 2.33
CA ILE A 50 7.34 -5.44 1.42
C ILE A 50 6.14 -4.97 0.59
N SER A 51 5.14 -4.37 1.25
CA SER A 51 3.97 -3.78 0.58
C SER A 51 4.38 -2.72 -0.45
N ALA A 52 5.25 -1.78 -0.05
CA ALA A 52 5.74 -0.72 -0.93
C ALA A 52 6.52 -1.29 -2.12
N SER A 53 7.37 -2.28 -1.91
CA SER A 53 8.14 -2.94 -2.98
C SER A 53 7.23 -3.66 -3.97
N ALA A 54 6.22 -4.38 -3.48
CA ALA A 54 5.23 -5.03 -4.33
C ALA A 54 4.47 -4.01 -5.18
N VAL A 55 4.03 -2.89 -4.59
CA VAL A 55 3.41 -1.77 -5.32
C VAL A 55 4.35 -1.18 -6.35
N GLY A 56 5.62 -0.95 -6.01
CA GLY A 56 6.63 -0.43 -6.94
C GLY A 56 6.80 -1.32 -8.17
N ILE A 57 6.93 -2.64 -7.97
CA ILE A 57 7.07 -3.62 -9.06
C ILE A 57 5.82 -3.63 -9.95
N SER A 58 4.62 -3.72 -9.36
CA SER A 58 3.38 -3.70 -10.13
C SER A 58 3.18 -2.42 -10.94
N SER A 59 3.45 -1.26 -10.32
CA SER A 59 3.35 0.05 -10.96
C SER A 59 4.34 0.17 -12.12
N MET A 60 5.56 -0.35 -11.95
CA MET A 60 6.57 -0.39 -12.99
C MET A 60 6.13 -1.24 -14.19
N ILE A 61 5.55 -2.41 -13.95
CA ILE A 61 5.05 -3.31 -15.00
C ILE A 61 3.90 -2.64 -15.78
N ILE A 62 2.90 -2.11 -15.08
CA ILE A 62 1.75 -1.43 -15.68
C ILE A 62 2.21 -0.20 -16.47
N HIS A 63 3.10 0.59 -15.91
CA HIS A 63 3.62 1.78 -16.58
C HIS A 63 4.43 1.43 -17.83
N SER A 64 5.27 0.38 -17.76
CA SER A 64 6.04 -0.13 -18.91
C SER A 64 5.13 -0.59 -20.06
N MET A 65 4.00 -1.23 -19.74
CA MET A 65 2.99 -1.62 -20.72
C MET A 65 2.45 -0.41 -21.50
N PHE A 66 2.06 0.67 -20.82
CA PHE A 66 1.57 1.88 -21.47
C PHE A 66 2.66 2.60 -22.27
N ARG A 67 3.88 2.70 -21.74
CA ARG A 67 5.02 3.30 -22.47
C ARG A 67 5.31 2.56 -23.78
N LYS A 68 5.18 1.22 -23.79
CA LYS A 68 5.35 0.41 -25.00
C LYS A 68 4.22 0.66 -26.01
N HIS A 69 2.98 0.85 -25.55
CA HIS A 69 1.84 1.17 -26.42
C HIS A 69 2.03 2.52 -27.12
N TYR A 70 2.35 3.58 -26.37
CA TYR A 70 2.53 4.95 -26.90
C TYR A 70 3.91 5.24 -27.51
N ARG A 71 4.79 4.22 -27.62
CA ARG A 71 6.11 4.30 -28.25
C ARG A 71 7.04 5.41 -27.68
N LEU A 72 6.97 5.70 -26.38
CA LEU A 72 7.82 6.73 -25.75
C LEU A 72 9.33 6.37 -25.73
N GLN A 73 9.71 5.11 -26.00
CA GLN A 73 11.10 4.64 -26.10
C GLN A 73 12.04 5.13 -24.98
N SER A 74 13.06 5.96 -25.31
CA SER A 74 14.02 6.56 -24.37
C SER A 74 13.56 7.92 -23.83
N PHE A 75 12.59 8.55 -24.48
CA PHE A 75 12.10 9.88 -24.11
C PHE A 75 11.36 9.84 -22.76
N ALA A 76 11.60 10.87 -21.96
CA ALA A 76 10.95 11.14 -20.68
C ALA A 76 10.93 9.96 -19.69
N ARG A 77 11.90 9.02 -19.76
CA ARG A 77 11.95 7.84 -18.86
C ARG A 77 11.90 8.24 -17.39
N ALA A 78 12.87 9.02 -16.91
CA ALA A 78 12.90 9.42 -15.51
C ALA A 78 11.64 10.21 -15.11
N SER A 79 11.21 11.14 -15.96
CA SER A 79 10.06 12.02 -15.69
C SER A 79 8.72 11.27 -15.64
N THR A 80 8.57 10.15 -16.35
CA THR A 80 7.34 9.34 -16.35
C THR A 80 7.36 8.25 -15.28
N TYR A 81 8.51 7.60 -15.05
CA TYR A 81 8.65 6.55 -14.03
C TYR A 81 8.62 7.09 -12.60
N LEU A 82 9.25 8.24 -12.32
CA LEU A 82 9.28 8.82 -10.98
C LEU A 82 7.86 9.01 -10.39
N PRO A 83 6.96 9.79 -11.01
CA PRO A 83 5.61 9.97 -10.48
C PRO A 83 4.78 8.68 -10.54
N SER A 84 4.97 7.84 -11.57
CA SER A 84 4.16 6.62 -11.73
C SER A 84 4.53 5.49 -10.78
N VAL A 85 5.75 5.46 -10.25
CA VAL A 85 6.25 4.37 -9.40
C VAL A 85 6.57 4.86 -7.99
N ALA A 86 7.24 6.01 -7.84
CA ALA A 86 7.65 6.49 -6.52
C ALA A 86 6.46 6.95 -5.68
N LEU A 87 5.51 7.69 -6.26
CA LEU A 87 4.32 8.15 -5.54
C LEU A 87 3.46 7.00 -5.01
N PRO A 88 3.06 5.99 -5.81
CA PRO A 88 2.25 4.90 -5.28
C PRO A 88 3.05 4.05 -4.28
N MET A 89 4.37 3.89 -4.46
CA MET A 89 5.23 3.20 -3.51
C MET A 89 5.27 3.89 -2.14
N ILE A 90 5.45 5.21 -2.11
CA ILE A 90 5.42 6.00 -0.86
C ILE A 90 4.02 5.96 -0.25
N GLY A 91 2.96 6.09 -1.06
CA GLY A 91 1.58 5.99 -0.60
C GLY A 91 1.26 4.63 0.03
N ALA A 92 1.74 3.54 -0.57
CA ALA A 92 1.62 2.18 -0.04
C ALA A 92 2.39 2.02 1.28
N PHE A 93 3.63 2.54 1.36
CA PHE A 93 4.41 2.49 2.58
C PHE A 93 3.70 3.18 3.76
N LEU A 94 3.23 4.42 3.54
CA LEU A 94 2.55 5.20 4.56
C LEU A 94 1.20 4.59 4.95
N SER A 95 0.39 4.18 3.97
CA SER A 95 -0.90 3.54 4.26
C SER A 95 -0.73 2.25 5.04
N GLN A 96 0.21 1.39 4.66
CA GLN A 96 0.49 0.16 5.39
C GLN A 96 1.06 0.43 6.79
N HIS A 97 1.86 1.50 6.96
CA HIS A 97 2.35 1.90 8.28
C HIS A 97 1.21 2.35 9.22
N LEU A 98 0.23 3.09 8.68
CA LEU A 98 -0.97 3.48 9.43
C LEU A 98 -1.83 2.27 9.81
N VAL A 99 -2.03 1.33 8.88
CA VAL A 99 -2.78 0.09 9.16
C VAL A 99 -2.06 -0.77 10.19
N ALA A 100 -0.73 -0.92 10.09
CA ALA A 100 0.07 -1.64 11.07
C ALA A 100 -0.03 -0.99 12.47
N SER A 101 -0.03 0.34 12.53
CA SER A 101 -0.21 1.10 13.77
C SER A 101 -1.60 0.87 14.40
N ASP A 102 -2.66 0.82 13.58
CA ASP A 102 -4.02 0.47 14.03
C ASP A 102 -4.11 -0.97 14.55
N ILE A 103 -3.39 -1.91 13.93
CA ILE A 103 -3.32 -3.32 14.32
C ILE A 103 -2.59 -3.48 15.66
N ILE A 104 -1.44 -2.83 15.84
CA ILE A 104 -0.62 -2.90 17.06
C ILE A 104 -1.39 -2.40 18.27
N LEU A 105 -2.12 -1.29 18.11
CA LEU A 105 -2.94 -0.74 19.19
C LEU A 105 -4.19 -1.57 19.46
N LEU A 106 -4.56 -2.50 18.58
CA LEU A 106 -5.80 -3.27 18.67
C LEU A 106 -7.05 -2.36 18.82
N ASN A 107 -7.00 -1.17 18.23
CA ASN A 107 -7.99 -0.10 18.41
C ASN A 107 -9.34 -0.38 17.70
N THR A 108 -9.48 -1.50 16.99
CA THR A 108 -10.66 -1.79 16.17
C THR A 108 -11.35 -3.06 16.62
N ARG A 109 -12.69 -3.01 16.66
CA ARG A 109 -13.53 -4.15 17.05
C ARG A 109 -13.64 -5.24 15.97
N CYS A 110 -13.24 -4.96 14.72
CA CYS A 110 -13.38 -5.89 13.60
C CYS A 110 -12.06 -6.07 12.83
N THR A 111 -11.46 -7.26 12.98
CA THR A 111 -10.23 -7.68 12.30
C THR A 111 -10.43 -7.80 10.78
N ALA A 112 -11.60 -8.26 10.35
CA ALA A 112 -11.95 -8.36 8.93
C ALA A 112 -12.02 -6.99 8.24
N CYS A 113 -12.52 -5.95 8.93
CA CYS A 113 -12.56 -4.58 8.39
C CYS A 113 -11.16 -3.99 8.20
N LEU A 114 -10.23 -4.24 9.13
CA LEU A 114 -8.84 -3.80 8.96
C LEU A 114 -8.16 -4.53 7.80
N GLN A 115 -8.39 -5.84 7.68
CA GLN A 115 -7.83 -6.62 6.57
C GLN A 115 -8.36 -6.14 5.22
N SER A 116 -9.66 -5.93 5.08
CA SER A 116 -10.26 -5.44 3.83
C SER A 116 -9.78 -4.03 3.48
N LYS A 117 -9.64 -3.15 4.48
CA LYS A 117 -9.06 -1.80 4.29
C LYS A 117 -7.63 -1.86 3.77
N GLY A 118 -6.77 -2.71 4.36
CA GLY A 118 -5.39 -2.86 3.92
C GLY A 118 -5.28 -3.43 2.50
N ILE A 119 -6.09 -4.43 2.15
CA ILE A 119 -6.15 -4.99 0.79
C ILE A 119 -6.63 -3.92 -0.20
N ALA A 120 -7.68 -3.16 0.14
CA ALA A 120 -8.18 -2.09 -0.71
C ALA A 120 -7.13 -1.00 -0.98
N GLN A 121 -6.38 -0.60 0.06
CA GLN A 121 -5.29 0.37 -0.08
C GLN A 121 -4.15 -0.18 -0.95
N GLN A 122 -3.76 -1.45 -0.77
CA GLN A 122 -2.75 -2.10 -1.62
C GLN A 122 -3.18 -2.13 -3.08
N LEU A 123 -4.44 -2.52 -3.36
CA LEU A 123 -4.97 -2.57 -4.72
C LEU A 123 -5.10 -1.18 -5.34
N PHE A 124 -5.46 -0.18 -4.54
CA PHE A 124 -5.54 1.20 -5.00
C PHE A 124 -4.18 1.69 -5.50
N PHE A 125 -3.13 1.58 -4.69
CA PHE A 125 -1.79 2.05 -5.08
C PHE A 125 -1.09 1.12 -6.08
N GLY A 126 -1.29 -0.19 -5.98
CA GLY A 126 -0.63 -1.18 -6.84
C GLY A 126 -1.29 -1.41 -8.20
N LEU A 127 -2.55 -1.02 -8.37
CA LEU A 127 -3.29 -1.28 -9.62
C LEU A 127 -4.04 -0.04 -10.12
N LEU A 128 -4.96 0.50 -9.33
CA LEU A 128 -5.84 1.56 -9.81
C LEU A 128 -5.05 2.84 -10.15
N TYR A 129 -4.15 3.23 -9.26
CA TYR A 129 -3.29 4.39 -9.44
C TYR A 129 -2.45 4.32 -10.73
N PRO A 130 -1.62 3.29 -10.98
CA PRO A 130 -0.83 3.20 -12.21
C PRO A 130 -1.66 2.99 -13.48
N VAL A 131 -2.86 2.38 -13.39
CA VAL A 131 -3.78 2.25 -14.54
C VAL A 131 -4.35 3.60 -14.98
N VAL A 132 -4.59 4.53 -14.05
CA VAL A 132 -5.08 5.88 -14.37
C VAL A 132 -3.95 6.82 -14.73
N THR A 133 -2.89 6.86 -13.92
CA THR A 133 -1.77 7.79 -14.10
C THR A 133 -0.85 7.39 -15.26
N GLY A 134 -0.69 6.10 -15.53
CA GLY A 134 0.09 5.56 -16.64
C GLY A 134 -0.28 6.17 -18.00
N PRO A 135 -1.54 6.02 -18.48
CA PRO A 135 -1.96 6.60 -19.74
C PRO A 135 -1.95 8.13 -19.68
N ALA A 136 -2.36 8.76 -18.58
CA ALA A 136 -2.35 10.24 -18.47
C ALA A 136 -0.94 10.83 -18.69
N LEU A 137 0.08 10.24 -18.08
CA LEU A 137 1.47 10.64 -18.28
C LEU A 137 1.96 10.28 -19.67
N CYS A 138 1.69 9.06 -20.17
CA CYS A 138 2.18 8.66 -21.49
C CYS A 138 1.57 9.50 -22.62
N ILE A 139 0.27 9.83 -22.56
CA ILE A 139 -0.44 10.63 -23.56
C ILE A 139 0.11 12.06 -23.61
N THR A 140 0.28 12.72 -22.46
CA THR A 140 0.80 14.09 -22.41
C THR A 140 2.20 14.21 -23.01
N PHE A 141 3.07 13.24 -22.70
CA PHE A 141 4.40 13.19 -23.30
C PHE A 141 4.40 12.74 -24.76
N ALA A 142 3.51 11.81 -25.16
CA ALA A 142 3.38 11.38 -26.55
C ALA A 142 2.94 12.53 -27.47
N LEU A 143 2.03 13.40 -27.00
CA LEU A 143 1.62 14.60 -27.72
C LEU A 143 2.74 15.63 -27.82
N ARG A 144 3.50 15.83 -26.74
CA ARG A 144 4.59 16.80 -26.70
C ARG A 144 5.76 16.41 -27.63
N TYR A 145 6.08 15.13 -27.71
CA TYR A 145 7.20 14.61 -28.51
C TYR A 145 6.77 14.00 -29.84
N ASN A 146 5.47 14.04 -30.16
CA ASN A 146 4.86 13.46 -31.37
C ASN A 146 5.31 12.00 -31.64
N THR A 147 5.42 11.19 -30.58
CA THR A 147 5.91 9.79 -30.68
C THR A 147 4.83 8.82 -31.16
N TYR A 148 3.56 9.23 -31.05
CA TYR A 148 2.39 8.45 -31.45
C TYR A 148 1.34 9.39 -32.03
N ALA A 149 0.71 8.98 -33.13
CA ALA A 149 -0.35 9.76 -33.78
C ALA A 149 -1.60 9.75 -32.89
N LEU A 150 -1.73 10.77 -32.05
CA LEU A 150 -2.91 11.01 -31.21
C LEU A 150 -3.72 12.18 -31.76
N PRO A 151 -5.07 12.10 -31.74
CA PRO A 151 -5.90 13.22 -32.10
C PRO A 151 -5.76 14.36 -31.07
N PRO A 152 -6.11 15.61 -31.43
CA PRO A 152 -6.04 16.75 -30.50
C PRO A 152 -6.89 16.50 -29.24
N LEU A 153 -6.27 16.68 -28.07
CA LEU A 153 -6.87 16.35 -26.78
C LEU A 153 -8.19 17.10 -26.51
N LYS A 154 -8.30 18.35 -26.97
CA LYS A 154 -9.46 19.23 -26.75
C LYS A 154 -10.71 18.76 -27.51
N THR A 155 -10.54 18.13 -28.66
CA THR A 155 -11.64 17.80 -29.57
C THR A 155 -12.08 16.34 -29.44
N HIS A 156 -11.15 15.43 -29.10
CA HIS A 156 -11.39 13.99 -29.12
C HIS A 156 -10.94 13.27 -27.83
N TYR A 157 -11.28 13.81 -26.65
CA TYR A 157 -10.90 13.19 -25.37
C TYR A 157 -11.49 11.79 -25.18
N GLY A 158 -12.71 11.54 -25.67
CA GLY A 158 -13.39 10.25 -25.53
C GLY A 158 -12.66 9.10 -26.24
N SER A 159 -12.13 9.33 -27.46
CA SER A 159 -11.39 8.30 -28.19
C SER A 159 -10.03 8.00 -27.57
N ILE A 160 -9.40 8.99 -26.92
CA ILE A 160 -8.15 8.83 -26.18
C ILE A 160 -8.36 7.96 -24.94
N ILE A 161 -9.43 8.22 -24.18
CA ILE A 161 -9.81 7.38 -23.03
C ILE A 161 -10.14 5.97 -23.50
N GLN A 162 -10.87 5.83 -24.62
CA GLN A 162 -11.21 4.55 -25.19
C GLN A 162 -9.96 3.76 -25.61
N ASP A 163 -8.95 4.40 -26.21
CA ASP A 163 -7.66 3.76 -26.54
C ASP A 163 -6.91 3.28 -25.28
N ALA A 164 -6.89 4.09 -24.22
CA ALA A 164 -6.31 3.68 -22.95
C ALA A 164 -7.05 2.47 -22.34
N LEU A 165 -8.39 2.49 -22.34
CA LEU A 165 -9.21 1.37 -21.88
C LEU A 165 -9.05 0.12 -22.75
N MET A 166 -8.92 0.26 -24.06
CA MET A 166 -8.64 -0.84 -24.98
C MET A 166 -7.25 -1.45 -24.70
N THR A 167 -6.27 -0.63 -24.35
CA THR A 167 -4.94 -1.10 -23.94
C THR A 167 -4.98 -1.93 -22.67
N VAL A 168 -5.74 -1.47 -21.67
CA VAL A 168 -6.03 -2.21 -20.43
C VAL A 168 -6.72 -3.54 -20.75
N LYS A 169 -7.78 -3.51 -21.57
CA LYS A 169 -8.55 -4.69 -21.96
C LYS A 169 -7.69 -5.71 -22.71
N LYS A 170 -6.85 -5.25 -23.65
CA LYS A 170 -5.92 -6.12 -24.42
C LYS A 170 -4.90 -6.82 -23.53
N ARG A 171 -4.55 -6.22 -22.39
CA ARG A 171 -3.58 -6.73 -21.42
C ARG A 171 -4.25 -7.18 -20.12
N SER A 172 -5.54 -7.52 -20.18
CA SER A 172 -6.34 -7.88 -19.01
C SER A 172 -5.74 -9.03 -18.22
N ALA A 173 -5.18 -10.04 -18.89
CA ALA A 173 -4.50 -11.16 -18.24
C ALA A 173 -3.39 -10.69 -17.28
N THR A 174 -2.50 -9.78 -17.74
CA THR A 174 -1.43 -9.22 -16.90
C THR A 174 -2.01 -8.44 -15.72
N ILE A 175 -3.06 -7.65 -15.95
CA ILE A 175 -3.71 -6.85 -14.90
C ILE A 175 -4.37 -7.75 -13.85
N VAL A 176 -5.04 -8.82 -14.28
CA VAL A 176 -5.65 -9.82 -13.39
C VAL A 176 -4.58 -10.55 -12.58
N THR A 177 -3.45 -10.92 -13.20
CA THR A 177 -2.32 -11.53 -12.47
C THR A 177 -1.76 -10.57 -11.41
N ILE A 178 -1.57 -9.29 -11.76
CA ILE A 178 -1.11 -8.27 -10.81
C ILE A 178 -2.12 -8.07 -9.67
N PHE A 179 -3.42 -7.99 -9.99
CA PHE A 179 -4.48 -7.89 -9.01
C PHE A 179 -4.43 -9.06 -8.02
N GLY A 180 -4.36 -10.30 -8.52
CA GLY A 180 -4.28 -11.49 -7.69
C GLY A 180 -3.03 -11.50 -6.82
N LEU A 181 -1.87 -11.15 -7.38
CA LEU A 181 -0.61 -11.06 -6.64
C LEU A 181 -0.67 -10.00 -5.54
N GLN A 182 -1.21 -8.80 -5.83
CA GLN A 182 -1.33 -7.72 -4.85
C GLN A 182 -2.30 -8.07 -3.73
N ALA A 183 -3.44 -8.68 -4.07
CA ALA A 183 -4.40 -9.15 -3.08
C ALA A 183 -3.78 -10.24 -2.19
N ALA A 184 -3.05 -11.20 -2.77
CA ALA A 184 -2.38 -12.26 -2.03
C ALA A 184 -1.28 -11.71 -1.11
N VAL A 185 -0.44 -10.79 -1.60
CA VAL A 185 0.61 -10.16 -0.79
C VAL A 185 0.01 -9.37 0.37
N ALA A 186 -1.01 -8.54 0.12
CA ALA A 186 -1.69 -7.79 1.17
C ALA A 186 -2.31 -8.72 2.23
N PHE A 187 -3.04 -9.74 1.77
CA PHE A 187 -3.68 -10.70 2.66
C PHE A 187 -2.66 -11.45 3.53
N LEU A 188 -1.60 -12.00 2.93
CA LEU A 188 -0.56 -12.72 3.66
C LEU A 188 0.17 -11.83 4.66
N LEU A 189 0.52 -10.60 4.27
CA LEU A 189 1.18 -9.66 5.18
C LEU A 189 0.29 -9.31 6.36
N LEU A 190 -0.98 -8.96 6.13
CA LEU A 190 -1.92 -8.59 7.19
C LEU A 190 -2.22 -9.79 8.10
N HIS A 191 -2.34 -10.99 7.54
CA HIS A 191 -2.52 -12.22 8.30
C HIS A 191 -1.33 -12.48 9.23
N MET A 192 -0.10 -12.37 8.70
CA MET A 192 1.12 -12.52 9.50
C MET A 192 1.25 -11.45 10.58
N GLN A 193 0.96 -10.19 10.26
CA GLN A 193 0.97 -9.07 11.22
C GLN A 193 -0.02 -9.30 12.37
N MET A 194 -1.25 -9.70 12.06
CA MET A 194 -2.27 -10.04 13.06
C MET A 194 -1.82 -11.19 13.96
N ARG A 195 -1.25 -12.26 13.38
CA ARG A 195 -0.75 -13.40 14.15
C ARG A 195 0.37 -13.01 15.11
N SER A 196 1.29 -12.16 14.67
CA SER A 196 2.38 -11.65 15.52
C SER A 196 1.88 -10.78 16.66
N VAL A 197 0.90 -9.90 16.42
CA VAL A 197 0.31 -9.06 17.48
C VAL A 197 -0.49 -9.89 18.49
N LEU A 198 -1.26 -10.87 18.03
CA LEU A 198 -1.98 -11.77 18.94
C LEU A 198 -1.02 -12.56 19.84
N LYS A 199 0.09 -13.05 19.29
CA LYS A 199 1.16 -13.69 20.09
C LYS A 199 1.81 -12.75 21.08
N LEU A 200 2.07 -11.50 20.67
CA LEU A 200 2.63 -10.48 21.55
C LEU A 200 1.73 -10.27 22.77
N HIS A 201 0.43 -10.07 22.54
CA HIS A 201 -0.54 -9.90 23.61
C HIS A 201 -0.70 -11.15 24.47
N SER A 202 -0.83 -12.34 23.87
CA SER A 202 -1.01 -13.57 24.66
C SER A 202 0.15 -13.79 25.63
N ARG A 203 1.40 -13.59 25.18
CA ARG A 203 2.58 -13.78 26.03
C ARG A 203 2.68 -12.69 27.11
N HIS A 204 2.37 -11.44 26.76
CA HIS A 204 2.40 -10.35 27.73
C HIS A 204 1.33 -10.44 28.82
N TYR A 205 0.14 -10.96 28.49
CA TYR A 205 -0.97 -11.10 29.44
C TYR A 205 -0.91 -12.42 30.23
N LEU A 206 -0.28 -13.48 29.69
CA LEU A 206 -0.17 -14.78 30.37
C LEU A 206 1.09 -14.92 31.24
N GLY A 207 1.99 -13.93 31.26
CA GLY A 207 3.06 -13.85 32.26
C GLY A 207 4.07 -14.99 32.20
N GLU A 208 4.49 -15.41 31.00
CA GLU A 208 5.71 -16.21 30.80
C GLU A 208 6.89 -15.32 30.38
#